data_AF-A0A4P9J0W2-F1
#
_entry.id   AF-A0A4P9J0W2-F1
#
_cell.length_a   1.000
_cell.length_b   1.000
_cell.length_c   1.000
_cell.angle_alpha   90.00
_cell.angle_beta   90.00
_cell.angle_gamma   90.00
#
_symmetry.space_group_name_H-M   'P 1'
#
loop_
_entity.id
_entity.type
_entity.pdbx_description
1 polymer ?
#
loop_
_entity_poly.entity_id
_entity_poly.type
_entity_poly.pdbx_seq_one_letter_code
_entity_poly.pdbx_strand_id
1 'polypeptide(L)'
;MIGKLAVVYRRKWYLILGGNPHKSMTIYNINHYCCRMWDHLFEKYKMPKYLSHDARRPLSTLLSENGVATHLSEKMLGHTMR
;
A
#
# COMPACT_ATOMS: atom_id res chain seq x y z
N MET A 1 -15.93 20.07 6.04
CA MET A 1 -15.04 18.91 6.26
C MET A 1 -13.95 18.84 5.18
N ILE A 2 -13.19 19.94 4.97
CA ILE A 2 -12.18 20.09 3.89
C ILE A 2 -10.74 20.24 4.44
N GLY A 3 -10.58 20.58 5.73
CA GLY A 3 -9.28 20.90 6.33
C GLY A 3 -8.33 19.71 6.55
N LYS A 4 -8.78 18.45 6.42
CA LYS A 4 -7.89 17.28 6.58
C LYS A 4 -7.13 16.91 5.29
N LEU A 5 -7.68 17.20 4.10
CA LEU A 5 -7.01 16.87 2.83
C LEU A 5 -5.90 17.85 2.45
N ALA A 6 -5.97 19.11 2.91
CA ALA A 6 -4.97 20.14 2.62
C ALA A 6 -3.61 19.92 3.33
N VAL A 7 -3.50 18.89 4.18
CA VAL A 7 -2.30 18.59 4.98
C VAL A 7 -1.18 17.93 4.16
N VAL A 8 -1.51 17.31 3.02
CA VAL A 8 -0.61 16.43 2.25
C VAL A 8 0.59 17.17 1.64
N TYR A 9 0.50 18.48 1.37
CA TYR A 9 1.48 19.16 0.52
C TYR A 9 2.39 20.19 1.19
N ARG A 10 2.23 20.54 2.48
CA ARG A 10 3.01 21.65 3.10
C ARG A 10 3.50 21.45 4.53
N ARG A 11 3.26 20.29 5.16
CA ARG A 11 3.49 20.11 6.60
C ARG A 11 4.37 18.88 6.84
N LYS A 12 5.50 19.03 7.56
CA LYS A 12 6.43 17.96 7.99
C LYS A 12 5.79 17.05 9.04
N TRP A 13 4.65 16.44 8.71
CA TRP A 13 3.94 15.52 9.59
C TRP A 13 3.78 14.18 8.89
N TYR A 14 3.82 13.10 9.65
CA TYR A 14 3.60 11.76 9.10
C TYR A 14 2.12 11.56 8.80
N LEU A 15 1.79 11.08 7.59
CA LEU A 15 0.41 10.78 7.20
C LEU A 15 -0.19 9.66 8.05
N ILE A 16 0.63 8.64 8.34
CA ILE A 16 0.26 7.52 9.20
C ILE A 16 1.18 7.51 10.41
N LEU A 17 0.58 7.78 11.56
CA LEU A 17 1.27 7.89 12.84
C LEU A 17 1.52 6.50 13.41
N GLY A 18 2.70 6.31 14.02
CA GLY A 18 2.97 5.12 14.82
C GLY A 18 2.35 5.22 16.21
N GLY A 19 2.81 4.35 17.13
CA GLY A 19 2.39 4.42 18.55
C GLY A 19 2.76 5.73 19.26
N ASN A 20 3.62 6.56 18.66
CA ASN A 20 3.90 7.93 19.08
C ASN A 20 3.49 8.89 17.93
N PRO A 21 2.69 9.94 18.20
CA PRO A 21 2.22 10.88 17.18
C PRO A 21 3.33 11.72 16.51
N HIS A 22 4.53 11.73 17.07
CA HIS A 22 5.71 12.38 16.48
C HIS A 22 6.59 11.41 15.68
N LYS A 23 6.20 10.14 15.52
CA LYS A 23 6.95 9.12 14.78
C LYS A 23 6.10 8.51 13.68
N SER A 24 6.74 8.22 12.54
CA SER A 24 6.11 7.45 11.47
C SER A 24 5.75 6.04 11.95
N MET A 25 4.71 5.47 11.36
CA MET A 25 4.48 4.04 11.46
C MET A 25 5.69 3.26 10.89
N THR A 26 6.14 2.23 11.61
CA THR A 26 7.24 1.38 11.16
C THR A 26 6.75 0.36 10.14
N ILE A 27 7.64 -0.08 9.24
CA ILE A 27 7.38 -1.17 8.29
C ILE A 27 6.99 -2.45 9.04
N TYR A 28 7.61 -2.70 10.19
CA TYR A 28 7.26 -3.82 11.07
C TYR A 28 5.78 -3.80 11.48
N ASN A 29 5.27 -2.65 11.92
CA ASN A 29 3.87 -2.50 12.33
C ASN A 29 2.92 -2.66 11.14
N ILE A 30 3.30 -2.14 9.96
CA ILE A 30 2.54 -2.34 8.71
C ILE A 30 2.45 -3.83 8.37
N ASN A 31 3.58 -4.55 8.43
CA ASN A 31 3.62 -5.98 8.13
C ASN A 31 2.76 -6.79 9.10
N HIS A 32 2.82 -6.49 10.40
CA HIS A 32 1.97 -7.14 11.40
C HIS A 32 0.48 -6.87 11.15
N TYR A 33 0.12 -5.65 10.74
CA TYR A 33 -1.24 -5.34 10.36
C TYR A 33 -1.69 -6.15 9.14
N CYS A 34 -0.86 -6.22 8.09
CA CYS A 34 -1.15 -7.05 6.90
C CYS A 34 -1.32 -8.53 7.25
N CYS A 35 -0.45 -9.09 8.11
CA CYS A 35 -0.58 -10.47 8.58
C CYS A 35 -1.91 -10.71 9.30
N ARG A 36 -2.30 -9.83 10.24
CA ARG A 36 -3.59 -9.96 10.95
C ARG A 36 -4.79 -9.89 10.00
N MET A 37 -4.76 -8.97 9.03
CA MET A 37 -5.80 -8.88 8.03
C MET A 37 -5.85 -10.14 7.16
N TRP A 38 -4.69 -10.66 6.79
CA TRP A 38 -4.59 -11.91 6.06
C TRP A 38 -5.14 -13.09 6.86
N ASP A 39 -4.85 -13.21 8.16
CA ASP A 39 -5.36 -14.30 9.00
C ASP A 39 -6.90 -14.38 8.92
N HIS A 40 -7.58 -13.22 9.01
CA HIS A 40 -9.03 -13.12 8.86
C HIS A 40 -9.52 -13.50 7.45
N LEU A 41 -8.80 -13.09 6.40
CA LEU A 41 -9.15 -13.43 5.02
C LEU A 41 -8.88 -14.91 4.70
N PHE A 42 -7.82 -15.48 5.27
CA PHE A 42 -7.48 -16.89 5.12
C PHE A 42 -8.51 -17.78 5.81
N GLU A 43 -8.94 -17.42 7.02
CA GLU A 43 -9.96 -18.17 7.73
C GLU A 43 -11.25 -18.31 6.91
N LYS A 44 -11.72 -17.19 6.33
CA LYS A 44 -12.99 -17.13 5.60
C LYS A 44 -12.90 -17.57 4.13
N TYR A 45 -11.83 -17.21 3.43
CA TYR A 45 -11.72 -17.35 1.96
C TYR A 45 -10.52 -18.20 1.52
N LYS A 46 -9.72 -18.74 2.46
CA LYS A 46 -8.50 -19.53 2.16
C LYS A 46 -7.53 -18.81 1.22
N MET A 47 -7.48 -17.47 1.29
CA MET A 47 -6.63 -16.65 0.44
C MET A 47 -5.13 -16.88 0.74
N PRO A 48 -4.25 -16.89 -0.28
CA PRO A 48 -2.81 -17.01 -0.09
C PRO A 48 -2.23 -15.85 0.72
N LYS A 49 -1.11 -16.09 1.41
CA LYS A 49 -0.45 -15.10 2.27
C LYS A 49 -0.05 -13.86 1.49
N TYR A 50 -0.36 -12.71 2.08
CA TYR A 50 -0.13 -11.40 1.48
C TYR A 50 0.62 -10.49 2.44
N LEU A 51 1.82 -10.04 2.05
CA LEU A 51 2.61 -9.05 2.78
C LEU A 51 2.56 -7.69 2.09
N SER A 52 3.00 -6.66 2.80
CA SER A 52 3.00 -5.28 2.29
C SER A 52 3.77 -5.12 0.96
N HIS A 53 4.89 -5.84 0.80
CA HIS A 53 5.68 -5.84 -0.44
C HIS A 53 4.96 -6.55 -1.59
N ASP A 54 4.11 -7.54 -1.29
CA ASP A 54 3.44 -8.32 -2.31
C ASP A 54 2.41 -7.50 -3.07
N ALA A 55 1.92 -6.39 -2.51
CA ALA A 55 0.92 -5.50 -3.10
C ALA A 55 1.22 -5.04 -4.52
N ARG A 56 2.51 -4.86 -4.83
CA ARG A 56 2.95 -4.35 -6.14
C ARG A 56 2.69 -5.34 -7.27
N ARG A 57 2.82 -6.65 -7.01
CA ARG A 57 2.68 -7.72 -8.01
C ARG A 57 1.23 -7.89 -8.51
N PRO A 58 0.22 -8.12 -7.65
CA PRO A 58 -1.16 -8.25 -8.09
C PRO A 58 -1.66 -6.93 -8.68
N LEU A 59 -1.19 -5.77 -8.20
CA LEU A 59 -1.54 -4.50 -8.84
C LEU A 59 -1.04 -4.42 -10.29
N SER A 60 0.18 -4.86 -10.56
CA SER A 60 0.70 -4.96 -11.93
C SER A 60 -0.11 -5.92 -12.79
N THR A 61 -0.47 -7.09 -12.24
CA THR A 61 -1.31 -8.07 -12.94
C THR A 61 -2.69 -7.50 -13.26
N LEU A 62 -3.36 -6.91 -12.27
CA LEU A 62 -4.68 -6.30 -12.44
C LEU A 62 -4.66 -5.15 -13.46
N LEU A 63 -3.63 -4.29 -13.44
CA LEU A 63 -3.50 -3.23 -14.44
C LEU A 63 -3.35 -3.81 -15.85
N SER A 64 -2.57 -4.89 -16.01
CA SER A 64 -2.43 -5.59 -17.29
C SER A 64 -3.74 -6.22 -17.75
N GLU A 65 -4.47 -6.89 -16.84
CA GLU A 65 -5.77 -7.52 -17.13
C GLU A 65 -6.84 -6.50 -17.53
N ASN A 66 -6.78 -5.28 -16.97
CA ASN A 66 -7.67 -4.18 -17.32
C ASN A 66 -7.24 -3.42 -18.59
N GLY A 67 -6.25 -3.92 -19.33
CA GLY A 67 -5.80 -3.31 -20.58
C GLY A 67 -5.05 -2.00 -20.42
N VAL A 68 -4.55 -1.68 -19.22
CA VAL A 68 -3.71 -0.51 -19.01
C VAL A 68 -2.38 -0.73 -19.73
N ALA A 69 -2.04 0.21 -20.61
CA ALA A 69 -0.81 0.13 -21.38
C ALA A 69 0.43 -0.01 -20.46
N THR A 70 1.36 -0.88 -20.83
CA THR A 70 2.53 -1.26 -20.02
C THR A 70 3.35 -0.05 -19.57
N HIS A 71 3.54 0.94 -20.44
CA HIS A 71 4.27 2.16 -20.10
C HIS A 71 3.59 2.99 -18.98
N LEU A 72 2.27 2.93 -18.86
CA LEU A 72 1.52 3.59 -17.78
C LEU A 72 1.63 2.81 -16.48
N SER A 73 1.49 1.47 -16.54
CA SER A 73 1.61 0.63 -15.34
C SER A 73 3.04 0.67 -14.77
N GLU A 74 4.06 0.69 -15.61
CA GLU A 74 5.46 0.88 -15.21
C GLU A 74 5.68 2.23 -14.55
N LYS A 75 5.13 3.32 -15.11
CA LYS A 75 5.20 4.65 -14.50
C LYS A 75 4.46 4.73 -13.17
N MET A 76 3.29 4.09 -13.04
CA MET A 76 2.50 4.05 -11.81
C MET A 76 3.21 3.28 -10.70
N LEU A 77 3.88 2.18 -11.04
CA LEU A 77 4.60 1.36 -10.07
C LEU A 77 6.00 1.93 -9.78
N GLY A 78 6.50 2.85 -10.61
CA GLY A 78 7.86 3.38 -10.50
C GLY A 78 8.91 2.36 -10.94
N HIS A 79 8.62 1.57 -11.98
CA HIS A 79 9.64 0.81 -12.71
C HIS A 79 10.37 1.76 -13.66
N THR A 80 11.70 1.67 -13.72
CA THR A 80 12.47 2.37 -14.74
C THR A 80 12.25 1.63 -16.07
N MET A 81 11.67 2.32 -17.06
CA MET A 81 11.69 1.79 -18.43
C MET A 81 13.14 1.72 -18.87
N ARG A 82 13.64 0.51 -19.13
CA ARG A 82 14.97 0.28 -19.68
C ARG A 82 14.88 0.08 -21.18
#